data_AF-A0A0A2VPS2-F1
#
_entry.id   AF-A0A0A2VPS2-F1
#
_cell.length_a   1.000
_cell.length_b   1.000
_cell.length_c   1.000
_cell.angle_alpha   90.00
_cell.angle_beta   90.00
_cell.angle_gamma   90.00
#
_symmetry.space_group_name_H-M   'P 1'
#
loop_
_entity.id
_entity.type
_entity.pdbx_description
1 polymer ?
#
loop_
_entity_poly.entity_id
_entity_poly.type
_entity_poly.pdbx_seq_one_letter_code
_entity_poly.pdbx_strand_id
1 'polypeptide(L)'
;MFSVAKHARPLRNLSARNPQRRFFSPLAIHSRFPATLHYYRRANRPSLFDRKEIGNRPQDLYDDGVEVAADGLVYPKLERHGESLWLIVSMNGHCLSAKTERDAPLLESNGATLFPNTFSMQEFTRNHYDEFLDLKDAGETVDVPRIYTIPKGTSIPESLILIYEHLAWFSLQPSRGMSLRDLNRSLDDFFDSAATKESVESWLVSHPFEAASDNAEEAWKNV
;
A
#
# COMPACT_ATOMS: atom_id res chain seq x y z
N MET A 1 -14.07 60.46 -46.79
CA MET A 1 -13.80 60.54 -45.34
C MET A 1 -14.37 59.28 -44.70
N PHE A 2 -13.51 58.31 -44.40
CA PHE A 2 -13.92 57.02 -43.81
C PHE A 2 -13.74 57.10 -42.29
N SER A 3 -14.81 56.78 -41.53
CA SER A 3 -14.75 56.59 -40.08
C SER A 3 -14.89 55.11 -39.73
N VAL A 4 -14.12 54.72 -38.73
CA VAL A 4 -13.70 53.38 -38.34
C VAL A 4 -14.72 52.73 -37.40
N ALA A 5 -15.12 51.49 -37.68
CA ALA A 5 -15.76 50.61 -36.71
C ALA A 5 -14.99 49.28 -36.63
N LYS A 6 -14.16 49.15 -35.58
CA LYS A 6 -13.41 47.92 -35.27
C LYS A 6 -14.35 46.90 -34.62
N HIS A 7 -14.67 45.81 -35.32
CA HIS A 7 -15.25 44.62 -34.71
C HIS A 7 -14.15 43.58 -34.48
N ALA A 8 -13.60 43.53 -33.27
CA ALA A 8 -12.75 42.43 -32.82
C ALA A 8 -13.63 41.41 -32.08
N ARG A 9 -13.75 40.19 -32.62
CA ARG A 9 -14.32 39.04 -31.92
C ARG A 9 -13.30 38.55 -30.87
N PRO A 10 -13.68 38.31 -29.61
CA PRO A 10 -12.79 37.64 -28.68
C PRO A 10 -12.81 36.13 -28.95
N LEU A 11 -11.66 35.58 -29.35
CA LEU A 11 -11.42 34.14 -29.34
C LEU A 11 -11.42 33.67 -27.88
N ARG A 12 -12.34 32.77 -27.53
CA ARG A 12 -12.32 32.02 -26.27
C ARG A 12 -11.12 31.07 -26.29
N ASN A 13 -10.01 31.47 -25.71
CA ASN A 13 -8.96 30.56 -25.31
C ASN A 13 -9.38 29.87 -24.02
N LEU A 14 -10.06 28.73 -24.14
CA LEU A 14 -10.14 27.75 -23.05
C LEU A 14 -8.78 27.05 -22.98
N SER A 15 -7.81 27.71 -22.34
CA SER A 15 -6.66 27.00 -21.79
C SER A 15 -7.17 26.23 -20.58
N ALA A 16 -7.63 25.01 -20.82
CA ALA A 16 -7.77 24.01 -19.78
C ALA A 16 -6.36 23.79 -19.21
N ARG A 17 -6.04 24.53 -18.15
CA ARG A 17 -4.90 24.25 -17.29
C ARG A 17 -5.16 22.87 -16.71
N ASN A 18 -4.62 21.85 -17.37
CA ASN A 18 -4.47 20.53 -16.81
C ASN A 18 -3.70 20.74 -15.49
N PRO A 19 -4.28 20.50 -14.30
CA PRO A 19 -3.53 20.66 -13.08
C PRO A 19 -2.41 19.63 -13.15
N GLN A 20 -1.18 20.10 -13.37
CA GLN A 20 0.00 19.28 -13.20
C GLN A 20 -0.02 18.81 -11.74
N ARG A 21 -0.56 17.60 -11.51
CA ARG A 21 -0.38 16.86 -10.27
C ARG A 21 1.14 16.73 -10.11
N ARG A 22 1.69 17.48 -9.15
CA ARG A 22 3.08 17.33 -8.76
C ARG A 22 3.17 16.00 -8.02
N PHE A 23 3.65 14.98 -8.72
CA PHE A 23 4.04 13.71 -8.12
C PHE A 23 5.25 13.99 -7.23
N PHE A 24 5.14 13.71 -5.93
CA PHE A 24 6.34 13.68 -5.09
C PHE A 24 7.07 12.36 -5.34
N SER A 25 8.37 12.42 -5.48
CA SER A 25 9.24 11.26 -5.60
C SER A 25 9.12 10.34 -4.37
N PRO A 26 9.31 9.01 -4.54
CA PRO A 26 9.47 8.10 -3.41
C PRO A 26 10.62 8.58 -2.51
N LEU A 27 10.58 8.25 -1.21
CA LEU A 27 11.69 8.57 -0.31
C LEU A 27 12.95 7.80 -0.70
N ALA A 28 12.80 6.55 -1.15
CA ALA A 28 13.86 5.76 -1.75
C ALA A 28 13.30 4.60 -2.59
N ILE A 29 14.13 4.06 -3.49
CA ILE A 29 13.90 2.79 -4.21
C ILE A 29 15.06 1.88 -3.85
N HIS A 30 14.77 0.65 -3.45
CA HIS A 30 15.81 -0.27 -3.01
C HIS A 30 15.99 -1.47 -3.94
N SER A 31 17.24 -1.92 -4.05
CA SER A 31 17.62 -3.20 -4.65
C SER A 31 17.71 -4.34 -3.62
N ARG A 32 17.73 -3.99 -2.32
CA ARG A 32 17.72 -4.91 -1.18
C ARG A 32 16.87 -4.38 -0.05
N PHE A 33 16.35 -5.25 0.80
CA PHE A 33 15.55 -4.83 1.95
C PHE A 33 16.37 -3.98 2.94
N PRO A 34 15.99 -2.71 3.21
CA PRO A 34 16.79 -1.80 4.04
C PRO A 34 16.68 -2.09 5.54
N ALA A 35 15.63 -2.79 5.93
CA ALA A 35 15.35 -3.28 7.26
C ALA A 35 14.72 -4.67 7.19
N THR A 36 14.58 -5.34 8.34
CA THR A 36 13.68 -6.49 8.42
C THR A 36 12.26 -5.97 8.29
N LEU A 37 11.53 -6.47 7.31
CA LEU A 37 10.16 -6.04 7.02
C LEU A 37 9.19 -7.20 7.25
N HIS A 38 8.00 -6.86 7.70
CA HIS A 38 6.92 -7.78 8.03
C HIS A 38 5.72 -7.48 7.13
N TYR A 39 5.13 -8.54 6.59
CA TYR A 39 3.92 -8.51 5.80
C TYR A 39 2.81 -9.28 6.52
N TYR A 40 1.72 -8.60 6.85
CA TYR A 40 0.52 -9.23 7.39
C TYR A 40 -0.30 -9.82 6.24
N ARG A 41 -0.45 -11.14 6.22
CA ARG A 41 -1.22 -11.84 5.19
C ARG A 41 -2.46 -12.47 5.81
N ARG A 42 -3.65 -12.02 5.40
CA ARG A 42 -4.93 -12.52 5.93
C ARG A 42 -5.34 -13.90 5.39
N ALA A 43 -4.93 -14.24 4.16
CA ALA A 43 -5.43 -15.42 3.44
C ALA A 43 -4.32 -16.30 2.85
N ASN A 44 -4.63 -17.58 2.59
CA ASN A 44 -3.82 -18.49 1.76
C ASN A 44 -4.04 -18.29 0.24
N ARG A 45 -4.82 -17.27 -0.14
CA ARG A 45 -5.12 -16.87 -1.52
C ARG A 45 -4.13 -15.80 -2.02
N PRO A 46 -4.12 -15.50 -3.34
CA PRO A 46 -3.29 -14.42 -3.88
C PRO A 46 -3.59 -13.16 -3.10
N SER A 47 -2.55 -12.52 -2.57
CA SER A 47 -2.77 -11.48 -1.58
C SER A 47 -3.33 -10.20 -2.21
N LEU A 48 -3.03 -9.94 -3.49
CA LEU A 48 -3.46 -8.72 -4.18
C LEU A 48 -4.67 -8.96 -5.10
N PHE A 49 -5.55 -7.97 -5.20
CA PHE A 49 -6.76 -8.00 -6.04
C PHE A 49 -6.97 -6.69 -6.80
N ASP A 50 -7.78 -6.68 -7.88
CA ASP A 50 -8.14 -5.43 -8.55
C ASP A 50 -9.00 -4.60 -7.59
N ARG A 51 -8.56 -3.38 -7.25
CA ARG A 51 -9.25 -2.50 -6.29
C ARG A 51 -10.70 -2.23 -6.66
N LYS A 52 -11.08 -2.32 -7.93
CA LYS A 52 -12.49 -2.21 -8.38
C LYS A 52 -13.39 -3.29 -7.75
N GLU A 53 -12.82 -4.38 -7.28
CA GLU A 53 -13.52 -5.50 -6.64
C GLU A 53 -13.78 -5.26 -5.13
N ILE A 54 -13.22 -4.22 -4.49
CA ILE A 54 -13.27 -4.05 -3.03
C ILE A 54 -14.69 -4.13 -2.45
N GLY A 55 -15.69 -3.59 -3.15
CA GLY A 55 -17.09 -3.65 -2.70
C GLY A 55 -17.67 -5.06 -2.63
N ASN A 56 -17.07 -6.02 -3.33
CA ASN A 56 -17.44 -7.44 -3.32
C ASN A 56 -16.49 -8.29 -2.46
N ARG A 57 -15.54 -7.67 -1.76
CA ARG A 57 -14.46 -8.33 -1.01
C ARG A 57 -14.37 -7.78 0.42
N PRO A 58 -15.46 -7.86 1.22
CA PRO A 58 -15.54 -7.23 2.53
C PRO A 58 -14.59 -7.81 3.58
N GLN A 59 -14.00 -8.97 3.30
CA GLN A 59 -13.03 -9.63 4.18
C GLN A 59 -11.57 -9.38 3.77
N ASP A 60 -11.31 -8.75 2.61
CA ASP A 60 -9.94 -8.44 2.19
C ASP A 60 -9.50 -7.08 2.73
N LEU A 61 -8.18 -6.92 2.91
CA LEU A 61 -7.61 -5.66 3.36
C LEU A 61 -7.68 -4.63 2.24
N TYR A 62 -8.08 -3.41 2.57
CA TYR A 62 -8.10 -2.31 1.59
C TYR A 62 -6.71 -2.10 0.94
N ASP A 63 -5.65 -2.23 1.73
CA ASP A 63 -4.26 -2.01 1.33
C ASP A 63 -3.71 -3.08 0.37
N ASP A 64 -4.39 -4.22 0.23
CA ASP A 64 -4.04 -5.28 -0.73
C ASP A 64 -4.69 -5.05 -2.12
N GLY A 65 -5.58 -4.07 -2.24
CA GLY A 65 -6.18 -3.71 -3.52
C GLY A 65 -5.20 -2.93 -4.40
N VAL A 66 -4.98 -3.38 -5.64
CA VAL A 66 -4.12 -2.72 -6.63
C VAL A 66 -4.90 -2.16 -7.81
N GLU A 67 -4.38 -1.10 -8.42
CA GLU A 67 -4.90 -0.47 -9.61
C GLU A 67 -4.46 -1.25 -10.86
N VAL A 68 -5.43 -1.89 -11.52
CA VAL A 68 -5.23 -2.54 -12.83
C VAL A 68 -5.57 -1.53 -13.93
N ALA A 69 -4.57 -1.23 -14.76
CA ALA A 69 -4.69 -0.31 -15.89
C ALA A 69 -5.60 -0.87 -16.99
N ALA A 70 -5.98 -0.01 -17.94
CA ALA A 70 -6.92 -0.36 -19.01
C ALA A 70 -6.41 -1.49 -19.94
N ASP A 71 -5.11 -1.73 -19.99
CA ASP A 71 -4.47 -2.82 -20.72
C ASP A 71 -4.41 -4.14 -19.93
N GLY A 72 -4.95 -4.16 -18.70
CA GLY A 72 -4.97 -5.33 -17.83
C GLY A 72 -3.68 -5.54 -17.02
N LEU A 73 -2.76 -4.57 -17.02
CA LEU A 73 -1.49 -4.65 -16.31
C LEU A 73 -1.49 -3.80 -15.02
N VAL A 74 -0.71 -4.24 -14.05
CA VAL A 74 -0.36 -3.50 -12.84
C VAL A 74 1.02 -2.88 -13.07
N TYR A 75 1.15 -1.58 -12.82
CA TYR A 75 2.39 -0.82 -12.99
C TYR A 75 2.90 -0.30 -11.64
N PRO A 76 4.22 -0.11 -11.47
CA PRO A 76 4.71 0.57 -10.28
C PRO A 76 4.14 1.99 -10.19
N LYS A 77 3.66 2.35 -9.00
CA LYS A 77 3.10 3.65 -8.66
C LYS A 77 4.00 4.34 -7.65
N LEU A 78 4.43 5.54 -8.02
CA LEU A 78 5.29 6.41 -7.20
C LEU A 78 4.47 7.65 -6.80
N GLU A 79 3.33 7.44 -6.13
CA GLU A 79 2.47 8.56 -5.74
C GLU A 79 2.58 8.80 -4.23
N ARG A 80 3.19 9.91 -3.82
CA ARG A 80 2.90 10.51 -2.51
C ARG A 80 1.67 11.38 -2.67
N HIS A 81 0.56 11.00 -2.07
CA HIS A 81 -0.52 11.96 -1.88
C HIS A 81 -0.15 12.92 -0.75
N GLY A 82 -0.24 14.23 -1.04
CA GLY A 82 0.06 15.27 -0.07
C GLY A 82 -0.76 15.10 1.20
N GLU A 83 -0.12 15.34 2.35
CA GLU A 83 -0.59 15.16 3.73
C GLU A 83 -2.10 14.92 3.86
N SER A 84 -2.50 13.65 3.81
CA SER A 84 -3.85 13.24 4.16
C SER A 84 -3.87 12.98 5.67
N LEU A 85 -4.38 13.96 6.41
CA LEU A 85 -4.69 13.91 7.85
C LEU A 85 -5.69 12.78 8.23
N TRP A 86 -6.22 12.03 7.24
CA TRP A 86 -7.22 10.98 7.46
C TRP A 86 -6.67 9.70 8.11
N LEU A 87 -5.39 9.38 7.93
CA LEU A 87 -4.82 8.17 8.56
C LEU A 87 -4.82 8.27 10.10
N ILE A 88 -4.68 9.48 10.65
CA ILE A 88 -4.73 9.73 12.10
C ILE A 88 -6.13 9.43 12.66
N VAL A 89 -7.19 9.48 11.84
CA VAL A 89 -8.56 9.21 12.30
C VAL A 89 -8.86 7.71 12.36
N SER A 90 -8.20 6.89 11.53
CA SER A 90 -8.36 5.42 11.56
C SER A 90 -7.73 4.76 12.78
N MET A 91 -6.90 5.47 13.56
CA MET A 91 -6.27 4.96 14.77
C MET A 91 -7.22 4.84 15.97
N ASN A 92 -8.46 5.36 15.88
CA ASN A 92 -9.40 5.44 17.01
C ASN A 92 -10.53 4.39 16.99
N GLY A 93 -10.35 3.24 16.34
CA GLY A 93 -11.23 2.08 16.53
C GLY A 93 -12.65 2.23 15.98
N HIS A 94 -12.87 3.07 14.97
CA HIS A 94 -14.13 3.13 14.25
C HIS A 94 -13.90 2.79 12.78
N CYS A 95 -14.29 1.59 12.38
CA CYS A 95 -14.52 1.24 10.98
C CYS A 95 -15.65 2.15 10.48
N LEU A 96 -15.30 3.31 9.92
CA LEU A 96 -16.29 4.18 9.31
C LEU A 96 -16.76 3.49 8.04
N SER A 97 -18.01 3.02 8.10
CA SER A 97 -18.76 2.55 6.94
C SER A 97 -18.54 3.50 5.77
N ALA A 98 -18.03 2.95 4.67
CA ALA A 98 -17.68 3.62 3.42
C ALA A 98 -18.88 4.35 2.80
N LYS A 99 -19.25 5.53 3.30
CA LYS A 99 -20.34 6.34 2.72
C LYS A 99 -20.16 7.86 2.84
N THR A 100 -18.93 8.42 2.86
CA THR A 100 -18.76 9.87 2.53
C THR A 100 -17.37 10.35 2.11
N GLU A 101 -16.49 9.48 1.60
CA GLU A 101 -15.12 9.86 1.17
C GLU A 101 -15.02 10.00 -0.35
N ARG A 102 -15.42 11.14 -0.92
CA ARG A 102 -15.39 11.30 -2.38
C ARG A 102 -14.12 11.93 -2.97
N ASP A 103 -13.21 12.48 -2.18
CA ASP A 103 -12.05 13.20 -2.74
C ASP A 103 -10.77 13.16 -1.88
N ALA A 104 -10.69 12.35 -0.82
CA ALA A 104 -9.44 12.17 -0.08
C ALA A 104 -8.69 10.96 -0.66
N PRO A 105 -7.60 11.15 -1.41
CA PRO A 105 -6.80 10.03 -1.85
C PRO A 105 -6.07 9.46 -0.63
N LEU A 106 -6.50 8.28 -0.18
CA LEU A 106 -5.71 7.46 0.71
C LEU A 106 -4.39 7.14 0.01
N LEU A 107 -3.31 6.94 0.77
CA LEU A 107 -2.07 6.53 0.14
C LEU A 107 -2.25 5.10 -0.35
N GLU A 108 -2.32 4.97 -1.67
CA GLU A 108 -2.62 3.72 -2.32
C GLU A 108 -1.33 3.09 -2.81
N SER A 109 -0.81 2.14 -2.03
CA SER A 109 0.20 1.19 -2.49
C SER A 109 -0.33 0.48 -3.75
N ASN A 110 0.56 0.21 -4.72
CA ASN A 110 0.24 -0.63 -5.88
C ASN A 110 0.95 -1.98 -5.85
N GLY A 111 1.14 -2.50 -4.63
CA GLY A 111 1.80 -3.77 -4.34
C GLY A 111 1.61 -4.20 -2.90
N ALA A 112 2.37 -5.22 -2.47
CA ALA A 112 2.30 -5.72 -1.11
C ALA A 112 2.89 -4.70 -0.13
N THR A 113 2.16 -4.41 0.94
CA THR A 113 2.50 -3.36 1.92
C THR A 113 3.24 -3.97 3.11
N LEU A 114 4.48 -3.56 3.34
CA LEU A 114 5.35 -4.10 4.39
C LEU A 114 5.85 -3.01 5.33
N PHE A 115 6.14 -3.41 6.56
CA PHE A 115 6.64 -2.52 7.60
C PHE A 115 7.77 -3.13 8.42
N PRO A 116 8.74 -2.33 8.89
CA PRO A 116 9.59 -2.71 10.02
C PRO A 116 8.76 -2.90 11.29
N ASN A 117 9.37 -3.43 12.35
CA ASN A 117 8.78 -3.47 13.69
C ASN A 117 8.63 -2.05 14.29
N THR A 118 7.60 -1.35 13.84
CA THR A 118 7.22 0.04 14.15
C THR A 118 5.94 0.06 14.96
N PHE A 119 5.61 1.19 15.58
CA PHE A 119 4.34 1.32 16.29
C PHE A 119 3.16 1.11 15.34
N SER A 120 3.23 1.66 14.12
CA SER A 120 2.22 1.44 13.09
C SER A 120 2.06 -0.04 12.73
N MET A 121 3.15 -0.77 12.49
CA MET A 121 3.07 -2.22 12.21
C MET A 121 2.41 -2.99 13.36
N GLN A 122 2.74 -2.64 14.59
CA GLN A 122 2.21 -3.27 15.80
C GLN A 122 0.71 -2.98 15.98
N GLU A 123 0.27 -1.75 15.75
CA GLU A 123 -1.14 -1.36 15.81
C GLU A 123 -1.95 -2.02 14.70
N PHE A 124 -1.49 -1.94 13.45
CA PHE A 124 -2.16 -2.61 12.34
C PHE A 124 -2.27 -4.11 12.57
N THR A 125 -1.18 -4.77 13.00
CA THR A 125 -1.21 -6.21 13.24
C THR A 125 -2.23 -6.60 14.32
N ARG A 126 -2.28 -5.86 15.43
CA ARG A 126 -3.25 -6.12 16.50
C ARG A 126 -4.68 -5.88 16.04
N ASN A 127 -4.96 -4.73 15.43
CA ASN A 127 -6.31 -4.40 14.96
C ASN A 127 -6.85 -5.44 13.97
N HIS A 128 -6.08 -5.80 12.94
CA HIS A 128 -6.51 -6.81 11.97
C HIS A 128 -6.65 -8.21 12.59
N TYR A 129 -5.82 -8.54 13.59
CA TYR A 129 -5.91 -9.82 14.28
C TYR A 129 -7.14 -9.88 15.19
N ASP A 130 -7.44 -8.80 15.92
CA ASP A 130 -8.65 -8.68 16.74
C ASP A 130 -9.90 -8.82 15.86
N GLU A 131 -9.95 -8.17 14.69
CA GLU A 131 -11.04 -8.36 13.72
C GLU A 131 -11.17 -9.82 13.25
N PHE A 132 -10.05 -10.50 13.00
CA PHE A 132 -10.06 -11.92 12.66
C PHE A 132 -10.64 -12.77 13.80
N LEU A 133 -10.27 -12.47 15.05
CA LEU A 133 -10.79 -13.17 16.22
C LEU A 133 -12.30 -12.94 16.38
N ASP A 134 -12.78 -11.71 16.22
CA ASP A 134 -14.21 -11.38 16.28
C ASP A 134 -15.03 -12.16 15.24
N LEU A 135 -14.55 -12.22 14.00
CA LEU A 135 -15.20 -12.99 12.93
C LEU A 135 -15.21 -14.48 13.24
N LYS A 136 -14.08 -15.01 13.72
CA LYS A 136 -13.95 -16.41 14.10
C LYS A 136 -14.89 -16.77 15.26
N ASP A 137 -15.01 -15.91 16.26
CA ASP A 137 -15.88 -16.10 17.42
C ASP A 137 -17.37 -15.98 17.04
N ALA A 138 -17.69 -15.17 16.01
CA ALA A 138 -19.02 -15.13 15.39
C ALA A 138 -19.36 -16.39 14.56
N GLY A 139 -18.41 -17.32 14.39
CA GLY A 139 -18.58 -18.56 13.62
C GLY A 139 -18.41 -18.38 12.11
N GLU A 140 -17.85 -17.25 11.66
CA GLU A 140 -17.54 -17.03 10.25
C GLU A 140 -16.38 -17.93 9.79
N THR A 141 -16.45 -18.38 8.53
CA THR A 141 -15.34 -19.13 7.93
C THR A 141 -14.31 -18.14 7.42
N VAL A 142 -13.28 -17.88 8.22
CA VAL A 142 -12.17 -16.98 7.90
C VAL A 142 -10.84 -17.73 7.78
N ASP A 143 -10.01 -17.32 6.83
CA ASP A 143 -8.64 -17.82 6.71
C ASP A 143 -7.79 -17.33 7.90
N VAL A 144 -6.87 -18.19 8.36
CA VAL A 144 -5.99 -17.86 9.50
C VAL A 144 -4.85 -16.95 9.01
N PRO A 145 -4.72 -15.73 9.56
CA PRO A 145 -3.68 -14.80 9.15
C PRO A 145 -2.30 -15.26 9.60
N ARG A 146 -1.27 -14.79 8.88
CA ARG A 146 0.15 -15.08 9.15
C ARG A 146 0.99 -13.83 8.96
N ILE A 147 2.11 -13.77 9.68
CA ILE A 147 3.14 -12.74 9.45
C ILE A 147 4.28 -13.36 8.64
N TYR A 148 4.67 -12.66 7.58
CA TYR A 148 5.77 -13.03 6.72
C TYR A 148 6.92 -12.06 7.01
N THR A 149 8.00 -12.57 7.58
CA THR A 149 9.16 -11.77 8.00
C THR A 149 10.29 -11.92 7.00
N ILE A 150 10.68 -10.83 6.34
CA ILE A 150 11.76 -10.77 5.35
C ILE A 150 12.98 -10.10 6.00
N PRO A 151 14.12 -10.79 6.11
CA PRO A 151 15.31 -10.21 6.75
C PRO A 151 15.89 -9.00 6.01
N LYS A 152 16.49 -8.06 6.76
CA LYS A 152 17.32 -6.99 6.19
C LYS A 152 18.40 -7.56 5.26
N GLY A 153 18.65 -6.88 4.14
CA GLY A 153 19.67 -7.24 3.15
C GLY A 153 19.22 -8.30 2.14
N THR A 154 17.99 -8.84 2.27
CA THR A 154 17.40 -9.74 1.29
C THR A 154 17.36 -9.08 -0.09
N SER A 155 17.80 -9.81 -1.12
CA SER A 155 17.82 -9.29 -2.50
C SER A 155 16.42 -9.32 -3.11
N ILE A 156 16.06 -8.26 -3.82
CA ILE A 156 14.75 -8.14 -4.48
C ILE A 156 14.85 -8.74 -5.89
N PRO A 157 13.94 -9.63 -6.30
CA PRO A 157 13.90 -10.15 -7.67
C PRO A 157 13.71 -9.04 -8.70
N GLU A 158 14.30 -9.17 -9.90
CA GLU A 158 14.21 -8.15 -10.96
C GLU A 158 12.76 -7.85 -11.42
N SER A 159 11.82 -8.77 -11.18
CA SER A 159 10.39 -8.59 -11.46
C SER A 159 9.70 -7.65 -10.47
N LEU A 160 10.32 -7.35 -9.34
CA LEU A 160 9.75 -6.56 -8.25
C LEU A 160 10.63 -5.34 -7.94
N ILE A 161 10.02 -4.35 -7.30
CA ILE A 161 10.67 -3.14 -6.82
C ILE A 161 10.15 -2.83 -5.42
N LEU A 162 11.05 -2.53 -4.49
CA LEU A 162 10.67 -2.09 -3.15
C LEU A 162 10.78 -0.57 -3.09
N ILE A 163 9.65 0.09 -2.86
CA ILE A 163 9.55 1.53 -2.78
C ILE A 163 9.35 1.91 -1.32
N TYR A 164 10.20 2.80 -0.81
CA TYR A 164 9.96 3.46 0.47
C TYR A 164 9.09 4.69 0.24
N GLU A 165 7.83 4.61 0.66
CA GLU A 165 6.82 5.63 0.32
C GLU A 165 6.80 6.79 1.32
N HIS A 166 6.44 6.51 2.58
CA HIS A 166 6.47 7.49 3.67
C HIS A 166 6.47 6.80 5.04
N LEU A 167 6.88 7.52 6.10
CA LEU A 167 6.92 7.01 7.48
C LEU A 167 7.69 5.69 7.57
N ALA A 168 7.01 4.57 7.81
CA ALA A 168 7.61 3.24 7.84
C ALA A 168 7.02 2.29 6.78
N TRP A 169 6.32 2.87 5.79
CA TRP A 169 5.60 2.13 4.77
C TRP A 169 6.49 1.81 3.57
N PHE A 170 6.61 0.52 3.29
CA PHE A 170 7.26 -0.01 2.11
C PHE A 170 6.23 -0.71 1.23
N SER A 171 6.34 -0.50 -0.07
CA SER A 171 5.49 -1.16 -1.05
C SER A 171 6.35 -2.00 -1.99
N LEU A 172 6.11 -3.31 -1.99
CA LEU A 172 6.73 -4.26 -2.91
C LEU A 172 5.83 -4.41 -4.14
N GLN A 173 6.20 -3.71 -5.20
CA GLN A 173 5.42 -3.51 -6.42
C GLN A 173 6.04 -4.26 -7.60
N PRO A 174 5.33 -4.42 -8.74
CA PRO A 174 5.97 -4.88 -9.96
C PRO A 174 6.99 -3.85 -10.46
N SER A 175 8.16 -4.29 -10.93
CA SER A 175 9.19 -3.38 -11.47
C SER A 175 8.84 -2.78 -12.84
N ARG A 176 7.90 -3.41 -13.54
CA ARG A 176 7.37 -3.04 -14.86
C ARG A 176 5.94 -3.57 -14.99
N GLY A 177 5.21 -3.11 -16.00
CA GLY A 177 3.85 -3.60 -16.27
C GLY A 177 3.78 -5.13 -16.25
N MET A 178 2.94 -5.68 -15.38
CA MET A 178 2.77 -7.12 -15.17
C MET A 178 1.30 -7.44 -14.90
N SER A 179 0.79 -8.57 -15.39
CA SER A 179 -0.58 -8.96 -15.08
C SER A 179 -0.75 -9.18 -13.56
N LEU A 180 -1.94 -8.90 -13.01
CA LEU A 180 -2.21 -9.11 -11.58
C LEU A 180 -1.91 -10.56 -11.13
N ARG A 181 -2.18 -11.54 -12.00
CA ARG A 181 -1.88 -12.95 -11.76
C ARG A 181 -0.37 -13.19 -11.65
N ASP A 182 0.41 -12.60 -12.54
CA ASP A 182 1.87 -12.78 -12.56
C ASP A 182 2.54 -12.03 -11.41
N LEU A 183 1.99 -10.88 -10.99
CA LEU A 183 2.43 -10.14 -9.82
C LEU A 183 2.24 -10.98 -8.55
N ASN A 184 1.03 -11.50 -8.34
CA ASN A 184 0.74 -12.38 -7.21
C ASN A 184 1.66 -13.61 -7.20
N ARG A 185 1.87 -14.26 -8.35
CA ARG A 185 2.80 -15.39 -8.45
C ARG A 185 4.24 -14.99 -8.09
N SER A 186 4.71 -13.84 -8.58
CA SER A 186 6.05 -13.35 -8.25
C SER A 186 6.22 -13.04 -6.77
N LEU A 187 5.18 -12.52 -6.11
CA LEU A 187 5.15 -12.28 -4.67
C LEU A 187 5.14 -13.59 -3.89
N ASP A 188 4.29 -14.54 -4.27
CA ASP A 188 4.24 -15.86 -3.63
C ASP A 188 5.59 -16.58 -3.74
N ASP A 189 6.19 -16.65 -4.94
CA ASP A 189 7.51 -17.26 -5.17
C ASP A 189 8.60 -16.57 -4.32
N PHE A 190 8.56 -15.24 -4.23
CA PHE A 190 9.49 -14.47 -3.42
C PHE A 190 9.31 -14.75 -1.93
N PHE A 191 8.09 -14.68 -1.42
CA PHE A 191 7.82 -14.91 0.00
C PHE A 191 8.08 -16.36 0.41
N ASP A 192 7.81 -17.33 -0.45
CA ASP A 192 8.11 -18.75 -0.22
C ASP A 192 9.62 -18.99 -0.04
N SER A 193 10.46 -18.24 -0.75
CA SER A 193 11.91 -18.40 -0.71
C SER A 193 12.62 -17.52 0.32
N ALA A 194 12.07 -16.32 0.62
CA ALA A 194 12.75 -15.30 1.40
C ALA A 194 12.17 -15.05 2.80
N ALA A 195 10.90 -15.39 3.04
CA ALA A 195 10.22 -15.04 4.28
C ALA A 195 10.18 -16.19 5.29
N THR A 196 10.37 -15.86 6.58
CA THR A 196 9.96 -16.73 7.67
C THR A 196 8.47 -16.51 7.94
N LYS A 197 7.67 -17.59 7.95
CA LYS A 197 6.22 -17.52 8.07
C LYS A 197 5.74 -18.06 9.40
N GLU A 198 5.20 -17.20 10.25
CA GLU A 198 4.74 -17.54 11.60
C GLU A 198 3.26 -17.18 11.80
N SER A 199 2.66 -17.68 12.89
CA SER A 199 1.33 -17.21 13.30
C SER A 199 1.43 -15.79 13.84
N VAL A 200 0.33 -15.03 13.75
CA VAL A 200 0.29 -13.67 14.31
C VAL A 200 0.61 -13.67 15.81
N GLU A 201 0.12 -14.67 16.55
CA GLU A 201 0.38 -14.81 17.99
C GLU A 201 1.87 -15.02 18.30
N SER A 202 2.54 -15.90 17.56
CA SER A 202 3.99 -16.12 17.73
C SER A 202 4.79 -14.87 17.38
N TRP A 203 4.36 -14.13 16.37
CA TRP A 203 4.99 -12.86 16.00
C TRP A 203 4.82 -11.81 17.10
N LEU A 204 3.61 -11.66 17.66
CA LEU A 204 3.32 -10.72 18.75
C LEU A 204 4.09 -11.05 20.03
N VAL A 205 4.34 -12.33 20.31
CA VAL A 205 5.17 -12.76 21.44
C VAL A 205 6.65 -12.44 21.20
N SER A 206 7.16 -12.64 19.99
CA SER A 206 8.57 -12.40 19.65
C SER A 206 8.89 -10.93 19.36
N HIS A 207 7.88 -10.12 19.05
CA HIS A 207 7.97 -8.68 18.78
C HIS A 207 7.04 -7.93 19.75
N PRO A 208 7.42 -7.80 21.03
CA PRO A 208 6.59 -7.10 21.99
C PRO A 208 6.50 -5.60 21.65
N PHE A 209 5.41 -4.96 22.06
CA PHE A 209 5.10 -3.57 21.67
C PHE A 209 6.20 -2.59 22.10
N GLU A 210 6.80 -2.79 23.29
CA GLU A 210 7.89 -1.97 23.80
C GLU A 210 9.18 -2.04 22.97
N ALA A 211 9.33 -3.04 22.10
CA ALA A 211 10.46 -3.17 21.18
C ALA A 211 10.23 -2.47 19.84
N ALA A 212 9.05 -1.90 19.61
CA ALA A 212 8.72 -1.16 18.40
C ALA A 212 9.46 0.18 18.34
N SER A 213 9.88 0.58 17.13
CA SER A 213 10.62 1.83 16.94
C SER A 213 10.40 2.44 15.57
N ASP A 214 10.01 3.72 15.55
CA ASP A 214 9.87 4.52 14.32
C ASP A 214 11.14 5.34 14.01
N ASN A 215 12.15 5.29 14.88
CA ASN A 215 13.32 6.19 14.87
C ASN A 215 14.43 5.77 13.89
N ALA A 216 14.10 5.14 12.76
CA ALA A 216 15.08 4.61 11.81
C ALA A 216 14.92 5.12 10.37
N GLU A 217 14.10 6.16 10.14
CA GLU A 217 13.85 6.75 8.82
C GLU A 217 15.14 7.08 8.03
N GLU A 218 16.12 7.72 8.65
CA GLU A 218 17.39 8.06 7.98
C GLU A 218 18.20 6.82 7.56
N ALA A 219 18.09 5.73 8.31
CA ALA A 219 18.73 4.47 7.95
C ALA A 219 18.01 3.77 6.79
N TRP A 220 16.72 4.06 6.57
CA TRP A 220 15.95 3.48 5.47
C TRP A 220 16.19 4.20 4.14
N LYS A 221 16.47 5.51 4.15
CA LYS A 221 16.71 6.28 2.92
C LYS A 221 18.03 5.95 2.21
N ASN A 222 19.05 5.50 2.95
CA ASN A 222 20.43 5.46 2.49
C ASN A 222 20.98 4.03 2.23
N VAL A 223 20.14 3.11 1.75
CA VAL A 223 20.51 1.69 1.51
C VAL A 223 20.55 1.32 0.04
#